data_AF-A0AAC9HTL3-F1
#
_entry.id   AF-A0AAC9HTL3-F1
#
_cell.length_a   1.000
_cell.length_b   1.000
_cell.length_c   1.000
_cell.angle_alpha   90.00
_cell.angle_beta   90.00
_cell.angle_gamma   90.00
#
_symmetry.space_group_name_H-M   'P 1'
#
loop_
_entity.id
_entity.type
_entity.pdbx_description
1 polymer ?
#
loop_
_entity_poly.entity_id
_entity_poly.type
_entity_poly.pdbx_seq_one_letter_code
_entity_poly.pdbx_strand_id
1 'polypeptide(L)'
;MQKNRPLPWGFELRQLTFWLSVVLVGGAIPDLLIYFGDWRALVAGWATAGVVAFLIWNKMARKSGVGVFIHIPQRKGDPKDSNILLVNKRMSEEHIDWFMAGPDNPEYADDAKRRAEWMVKTIQHHLRKTRINPAMASTLYFYLYSQLEDAFAMGAHFTKQFSVDTDGLHDLNGNLPGKWRISPAVRYLAIRRQKREIYEIDIGRLAKLGEIDFKGSGSIDETIHTLHDRTARDGSARLRKLAILIYVHQETDPATSNGDRERDPKRASNQELKEGNEETRRSPKKNSDNQPECQEIEAYRCLFVGAASGRVPHNYDIKEDDLCDNAIAFSLNSKLLEDLLTNGQGHEFLRYLNKRRAAVSRRLYGTEEVPVRLFLKGPAIVAFAAGAIFPQGSRLVPWKNSATNQNSPKPKVSITPNPDFVAIVDGDNIGSPMESHLLSGELKSAITYSESVSSELAFAFHSIGTIPGVELLSTGGDSAIFGIKASSISSFQEKLDEIRLQNPLSLSCGWGIDARSAFMGLRISKTSGKNITSMGR
;
A
#
# COMPACT_ATOMS: atom_id res chain seq x y z
N MET A 1 17.19 23.31 -38.35
CA MET A 1 17.09 22.04 -39.09
C MET A 1 15.94 22.13 -40.09
N GLN A 2 16.21 21.97 -41.38
CA GLN A 2 15.18 21.98 -42.44
C GLN A 2 14.23 20.79 -42.26
N LYS A 3 12.94 21.09 -42.14
CA LYS A 3 11.85 20.10 -42.09
C LYS A 3 11.73 19.43 -43.46
N ASN A 4 12.14 18.16 -43.56
CA ASN A 4 11.64 17.27 -44.60
C ASN A 4 10.11 17.24 -44.48
N ARG A 5 9.41 17.89 -45.40
CA ARG A 5 7.97 17.75 -45.53
C ARG A 5 7.72 16.31 -46.02
N PRO A 6 6.97 15.48 -45.29
CA PRO A 6 6.62 14.15 -45.79
C PRO A 6 5.84 14.32 -47.11
N LEU A 7 6.19 13.50 -48.11
CA LEU A 7 5.44 13.40 -49.36
C LEU A 7 3.97 13.07 -49.03
N PRO A 8 2.99 13.66 -49.75
CA PRO A 8 1.57 13.53 -49.43
C PRO A 8 1.01 12.10 -49.61
N TRP A 9 1.80 11.20 -50.19
CA TRP A 9 1.52 9.77 -50.27
C TRP A 9 2.33 9.09 -49.17
N GLY A 10 1.73 8.98 -47.99
CA GLY A 10 2.33 8.41 -46.78
C GLY A 10 2.54 6.89 -46.86
N PHE A 11 3.21 6.39 -47.89
CA PHE A 11 3.79 5.05 -47.83
C PHE A 11 5.02 5.13 -46.95
N GLU A 12 4.88 4.68 -45.70
CA GLU A 12 6.04 4.45 -44.85
C GLU A 12 7.02 3.53 -45.59
N LEU A 13 8.31 3.88 -45.60
CA LEU A 13 9.38 3.08 -46.23
C LEU A 13 9.31 1.58 -45.85
N ARG A 14 8.73 1.29 -44.67
CA ARG A 14 8.46 -0.04 -44.14
C ARG A 14 7.34 -0.78 -44.88
N GLN A 15 6.22 -0.10 -45.16
CA GLN A 15 5.16 -0.64 -46.00
C GLN A 15 5.65 -0.81 -47.42
N LEU A 16 6.46 0.12 -47.93
CA LEU A 16 7.11 -0.04 -49.23
C LEU A 16 7.98 -1.29 -49.23
N THR A 17 8.87 -1.52 -48.25
CA THR A 17 9.69 -2.75 -48.20
C THR A 17 8.87 -4.02 -48.06
N PHE A 18 7.76 -4.00 -47.31
CA PHE A 18 6.86 -5.15 -47.22
C PHE A 18 6.23 -5.44 -48.58
N TRP A 19 5.62 -4.45 -49.22
CA TRP A 19 5.01 -4.60 -50.54
C TRP A 19 6.03 -4.92 -51.62
N LEU A 20 7.25 -4.36 -51.57
CA LEU A 20 8.33 -4.71 -52.46
C LEU A 20 8.75 -6.17 -52.28
N SER A 21 8.77 -6.67 -51.04
CA SER A 21 9.03 -8.08 -50.73
C SER A 21 7.90 -8.97 -51.26
N VAL A 22 6.65 -8.59 -51.06
CA VAL A 22 5.47 -9.30 -51.59
C VAL A 22 5.50 -9.34 -53.12
N VAL A 23 5.85 -8.23 -53.78
CA VAL A 23 5.96 -8.12 -55.25
C VAL A 23 7.16 -8.90 -55.78
N LEU A 24 8.32 -8.84 -55.11
CA LEU A 24 9.49 -9.65 -55.48
C LEU A 24 9.18 -11.15 -55.37
N VAL A 25 8.50 -11.55 -54.30
CA VAL A 25 8.15 -12.94 -54.02
C VAL A 25 7.03 -13.43 -54.93
N GLY A 26 6.01 -12.62 -55.18
CA GLY A 26 4.89 -12.95 -56.04
C GLY A 26 5.15 -12.83 -57.54
N GLY A 27 6.08 -11.96 -57.94
CA GLY A 27 6.34 -11.62 -59.35
C GLY A 27 7.71 -12.09 -59.85
N ALA A 28 8.80 -11.52 -59.32
CA ALA A 28 10.13 -11.69 -59.93
C ALA A 28 10.81 -13.04 -59.62
N ILE A 29 10.56 -13.60 -58.44
CA ILE A 29 11.15 -14.88 -58.00
C ILE A 29 10.63 -16.06 -58.84
N PRO A 30 9.31 -16.20 -59.12
CA PRO A 30 8.77 -17.22 -60.02
C PRO A 30 9.42 -17.21 -61.41
N ASP A 31 9.56 -16.04 -62.03
CA ASP A 31 10.15 -15.91 -63.37
C ASP A 31 11.64 -16.30 -63.39
N LEU A 32 12.41 -15.92 -62.35
CA LEU A 32 13.80 -16.35 -62.16
C LEU A 32 13.91 -17.86 -61.96
N LEU A 33 12.96 -18.49 -61.27
CA LEU A 33 13.01 -19.91 -60.93
C LEU A 33 12.54 -20.83 -62.06
N ILE A 34 11.61 -20.37 -62.90
CA ILE A 34 11.26 -21.04 -64.16
C ILE A 34 12.50 -21.13 -65.07
N TYR A 35 13.37 -20.11 -65.05
CA TYR A 35 14.61 -20.08 -65.82
C TYR A 35 15.64 -21.14 -65.38
N PHE A 36 15.64 -21.55 -64.11
CA PHE A 36 16.59 -22.55 -63.58
C PHE A 36 16.11 -24.00 -63.62
N GLY A 37 14.87 -24.27 -64.06
CA GLY A 37 14.37 -25.61 -64.39
C GLY A 37 14.20 -26.60 -63.22
N ASP A 38 14.54 -26.23 -61.99
CA ASP A 38 14.41 -27.10 -60.81
C ASP A 38 13.27 -26.62 -59.89
N TRP A 39 12.16 -27.37 -59.89
CA TRP A 39 11.00 -27.11 -59.05
C TRP A 39 11.35 -27.12 -57.55
N ARG A 40 12.38 -27.86 -57.13
CA ARG A 40 12.82 -27.92 -55.73
C ARG A 40 13.42 -26.58 -55.30
N ALA A 41 14.19 -25.94 -56.17
CA ALA A 41 14.71 -24.59 -55.92
C ALA A 41 13.57 -23.58 -55.77
N LEU A 42 12.48 -23.76 -56.53
CA LEU A 42 11.32 -22.88 -56.44
C LEU A 42 10.62 -22.99 -55.09
N VAL A 43 10.36 -24.22 -54.64
CA VAL A 43 9.74 -24.45 -53.32
C VAL A 43 10.63 -23.92 -52.20
N ALA A 44 11.95 -24.12 -52.28
CA ALA A 44 12.89 -23.62 -51.28
C ALA A 44 12.93 -22.07 -51.24
N GLY A 45 12.86 -21.41 -52.41
CA GLY A 45 12.78 -19.95 -52.51
C GLY A 45 11.52 -19.38 -51.86
N TRP A 46 10.36 -19.97 -52.16
CA TRP A 46 9.08 -19.59 -51.55
C TRP A 46 9.04 -19.82 -50.05
N ALA A 47 9.55 -20.96 -49.57
CA ALA A 47 9.64 -21.25 -48.14
C ALA A 47 10.51 -20.23 -47.42
N THR A 48 11.68 -19.90 -47.97
CA THR A 48 12.61 -18.93 -47.39
C THR A 48 11.98 -17.52 -47.35
N ALA A 49 11.35 -17.10 -48.44
CA ALA A 49 10.62 -15.84 -48.52
C ALA A 49 9.48 -15.76 -47.50
N GLY A 50 8.70 -16.83 -47.36
CA GLY A 50 7.62 -16.95 -46.38
C GLY A 50 8.14 -16.81 -44.95
N VAL A 51 9.26 -17.46 -44.62
CA VAL A 51 9.91 -17.33 -43.30
C VAL A 51 10.39 -15.90 -43.06
N VAL A 52 11.04 -15.26 -44.03
CA VAL A 52 11.51 -13.87 -43.88
C VAL A 52 10.33 -12.91 -43.70
N ALA A 53 9.28 -13.03 -44.50
CA ALA A 53 8.07 -12.22 -44.39
C ALA A 53 7.39 -12.44 -43.03
N PHE A 54 7.29 -13.68 -42.55
CA PHE A 54 6.75 -14.01 -41.25
C PHE A 54 7.59 -13.43 -40.10
N LEU A 55 8.92 -13.48 -40.20
CA LEU A 55 9.81 -12.87 -39.20
C LEU A 55 9.68 -11.34 -39.16
N ILE A 56 9.58 -10.70 -40.33
CA ILE A 56 9.35 -9.25 -40.45
C ILE A 56 7.97 -8.89 -39.86
N TRP A 57 6.92 -9.63 -40.23
CA TRP A 57 5.59 -9.45 -39.65
C TRP A 57 5.65 -9.61 -38.15
N ASN A 58 6.13 -10.74 -37.62
CA ASN A 58 6.16 -11.01 -36.18
C ASN A 58 6.95 -9.92 -35.43
N LYS A 59 8.04 -9.41 -36.01
CA LYS A 59 8.79 -8.27 -35.46
C LYS A 59 7.98 -6.97 -35.46
N MET A 60 7.14 -6.73 -36.45
CA MET A 60 6.25 -5.55 -36.52
C MET A 60 5.00 -5.70 -35.65
N ALA A 61 4.39 -6.88 -35.58
CA ALA A 61 3.20 -7.15 -34.77
C ALA A 61 3.47 -7.04 -33.26
N ARG A 62 4.73 -7.18 -32.85
CA ARG A 62 5.17 -6.93 -31.46
C ARG A 62 5.27 -5.46 -31.10
N LYS A 63 5.34 -4.56 -32.10
CA LYS A 63 5.40 -3.12 -31.88
C LYS A 63 3.99 -2.59 -31.72
N SER A 64 3.79 -1.72 -30.74
CA SER A 64 2.49 -1.11 -30.50
C SER A 64 2.63 0.38 -30.29
N GLY A 65 1.66 1.13 -30.81
CA GLY A 65 1.53 2.54 -30.52
C GLY A 65 2.64 3.44 -31.06
N VAL A 66 2.55 4.69 -30.62
CA VAL A 66 3.53 5.74 -30.88
C VAL A 66 4.22 6.10 -29.58
N GLY A 67 5.54 5.96 -29.53
CA GLY A 67 6.36 6.38 -28.40
C GLY A 67 6.66 7.88 -28.44
N VAL A 68 6.55 8.59 -27.32
CA VAL A 68 6.97 9.98 -27.19
C VAL A 68 8.00 10.03 -26.07
N PHE A 69 9.27 10.16 -26.45
CA PHE A 69 10.38 10.32 -25.53
C PHE A 69 10.61 11.80 -25.25
N ILE A 70 10.39 12.21 -24.00
CA ILE A 70 10.57 13.56 -23.53
C ILE A 70 11.88 13.62 -22.76
N HIS A 71 12.90 14.24 -23.36
CA HIS A 71 14.23 14.41 -22.77
C HIS A 71 14.37 15.81 -22.20
N ILE A 72 14.72 15.89 -20.93
CA ILE A 72 15.11 17.14 -20.29
C ILE A 72 16.62 17.13 -20.07
N PRO A 73 17.38 18.05 -20.68
CA PRO A 73 18.81 18.14 -20.46
C PRO A 73 19.11 18.52 -19.00
N GLN A 74 20.03 17.80 -18.38
CA GLN A 74 20.32 17.91 -16.95
C GLN A 74 21.19 19.13 -16.57
N ARG A 75 21.81 19.80 -17.55
CA ARG A 75 22.56 21.06 -17.39
C ARG A 75 22.97 21.62 -18.76
N LYS A 76 23.21 22.93 -18.81
CA LYS A 76 23.75 23.63 -19.98
C LYS A 76 25.14 23.05 -20.31
N GLY A 77 25.25 22.32 -21.42
CA GLY A 77 26.54 21.85 -21.95
C GLY A 77 26.89 20.38 -21.70
N ASP A 78 25.98 19.55 -21.16
CA ASP A 78 26.26 18.12 -21.05
C ASP A 78 26.27 17.48 -22.47
N PRO A 79 27.42 16.98 -22.94
CA PRO A 79 27.57 16.58 -24.33
C PRO A 79 26.78 15.31 -24.62
N LYS A 80 25.87 15.39 -25.60
CA LYS A 80 25.17 14.29 -26.29
C LYS A 80 25.15 13.01 -25.45
N ASP A 81 24.21 12.97 -24.50
CA ASP A 81 23.85 11.81 -23.70
C ASP A 81 24.00 10.54 -24.55
N SER A 82 25.03 9.73 -24.29
CA SER A 82 25.24 8.43 -24.96
C SER A 82 24.00 7.52 -24.83
N ASN A 83 23.14 7.87 -23.88
CA ASN A 83 21.83 7.29 -23.64
C ASN A 83 20.80 7.57 -24.75
N ILE A 84 20.93 8.65 -25.54
CA ILE A 84 19.97 8.97 -26.62
C ILE A 84 20.01 7.91 -27.73
N LEU A 85 21.21 7.43 -28.10
CA LEU A 85 21.35 6.34 -29.09
C LEU A 85 20.69 5.05 -28.62
N LEU A 86 20.78 4.76 -27.33
CA LEU A 86 20.14 3.61 -26.74
C LEU A 86 18.62 3.76 -26.68
N VAL A 87 18.14 4.94 -26.27
CA VAL A 87 16.71 5.24 -26.26
C VAL A 87 16.14 5.11 -27.66
N ASN A 88 16.82 5.65 -28.67
CA ASN A 88 16.44 5.50 -30.08
C ASN A 88 16.30 4.01 -30.45
N LYS A 89 17.32 3.19 -30.15
CA LYS A 89 17.27 1.74 -30.41
C LYS A 89 16.03 1.12 -29.75
N ARG A 90 15.80 1.39 -28.46
CA ARG A 90 14.70 0.80 -27.70
C ARG A 90 13.32 1.25 -28.17
N MET A 91 13.14 2.55 -28.42
CA MET A 91 11.88 3.07 -28.95
C MET A 91 11.58 2.48 -30.33
N SER A 92 12.61 2.30 -31.16
CA SER A 92 12.46 1.65 -32.46
C SER A 92 12.12 0.15 -32.36
N GLU A 93 12.45 -0.51 -31.25
CA GLU A 93 12.13 -1.92 -30.98
C GLU A 93 10.71 -2.10 -30.44
N GLU A 94 10.24 -1.17 -29.60
CA GLU A 94 8.96 -1.27 -28.88
C GLU A 94 7.78 -0.59 -29.62
N HIS A 95 8.02 0.46 -30.42
CA HIS A 95 6.97 1.27 -31.04
C HIS A 95 6.98 1.25 -32.56
N ILE A 96 5.78 1.42 -33.13
CA ILE A 96 5.58 1.51 -34.58
C ILE A 96 6.31 2.75 -35.09
N ASP A 97 6.06 3.87 -34.43
CA ASP A 97 6.72 5.16 -34.65
C ASP A 97 7.05 5.80 -33.30
N TRP A 98 7.99 6.75 -33.28
CA TRP A 98 8.30 7.47 -32.05
C TRP A 98 8.93 8.84 -32.30
N PHE A 99 8.73 9.75 -31.34
CA PHE A 99 9.23 11.12 -31.39
C PHE A 99 10.09 11.41 -30.17
N MET A 100 11.17 12.15 -30.38
CA MET A 100 11.92 12.77 -29.28
C MET A 100 11.53 14.24 -29.18
N ALA A 101 11.13 14.67 -28.00
CA ALA A 101 10.87 16.06 -27.68
C ALA A 101 11.82 16.50 -26.55
N GLY A 102 12.47 17.64 -26.75
CA GLY A 102 13.23 18.34 -25.70
C GLY A 102 13.08 19.85 -25.89
N PRO A 103 13.28 20.67 -24.84
CA PRO A 103 13.20 22.11 -24.99
C PRO A 103 14.36 22.60 -25.88
N ASP A 104 14.03 23.24 -27.00
CA ASP A 104 15.03 23.86 -27.89
C ASP A 104 15.68 25.10 -27.24
N ASN A 105 14.98 25.73 -26.28
CA ASN A 105 15.45 26.94 -25.61
C ASN A 105 16.18 26.57 -24.29
N PRO A 106 17.48 26.92 -24.15
CA PRO A 106 18.25 26.63 -22.94
C PRO A 106 17.74 27.37 -21.69
N GLU A 107 16.87 28.37 -21.81
CA GLU A 107 16.25 29.06 -20.66
C GLU A 107 15.33 28.16 -19.83
N TYR A 108 14.84 27.05 -20.41
CA TYR A 108 14.10 26.05 -19.66
C TYR A 108 15.01 25.20 -18.78
N ALA A 109 16.33 25.17 -18.99
CA ALA A 109 17.22 24.23 -18.33
C ALA A 109 17.36 24.47 -16.81
N ASP A 110 17.14 25.68 -16.31
CA ASP A 110 17.50 26.04 -14.94
C ASP A 110 16.33 26.00 -13.94
N ASP A 111 15.07 25.97 -14.40
CA ASP A 111 13.89 26.01 -13.53
C ASP A 111 12.99 24.77 -13.71
N ALA A 112 12.93 23.93 -12.66
CA ALA A 112 12.12 22.71 -12.63
C ALA A 112 10.64 22.95 -12.95
N LYS A 113 10.10 24.10 -12.53
CA LYS A 113 8.71 24.47 -12.79
C LYS A 113 8.48 24.74 -14.27
N ARG A 114 9.37 25.50 -14.92
CA ARG A 114 9.30 25.77 -16.36
C ARG A 114 9.50 24.50 -17.19
N ARG A 115 10.38 23.58 -16.75
CA ARG A 115 10.56 22.26 -17.38
C ARG A 115 9.28 21.45 -17.28
N ALA A 116 8.67 21.40 -16.10
CA ALA A 116 7.37 20.77 -15.89
C ALA A 116 6.26 21.35 -16.80
N GLU A 117 6.12 22.66 -16.85
CA GLU A 117 5.14 23.33 -17.72
C GLU A 117 5.37 22.99 -19.20
N TRP A 118 6.62 22.97 -19.65
CA TRP A 118 6.97 22.61 -21.02
C TRP A 118 6.64 21.14 -21.34
N MET A 119 6.92 20.21 -20.42
CA MET A 119 6.56 18.79 -20.58
C MET A 119 5.06 18.61 -20.73
N VAL A 120 4.27 19.26 -19.86
CA VAL A 120 2.80 19.16 -19.92
C VAL A 120 2.26 19.71 -21.24
N LYS A 121 2.79 20.85 -21.73
CA LYS A 121 2.42 21.40 -23.05
C LYS A 121 2.78 20.46 -24.19
N THR A 122 3.92 19.78 -24.11
CA THR A 122 4.35 18.79 -25.10
C THR A 122 3.38 17.60 -25.15
N ILE A 123 3.02 17.05 -23.99
CA ILE A 123 2.04 15.96 -23.88
C ILE A 123 0.69 16.41 -24.49
N GLN A 124 0.20 17.58 -24.11
CA GLN A 124 -1.05 18.14 -24.64
C GLN A 124 -1.00 18.35 -26.16
N HIS A 125 0.13 18.84 -26.70
CA HIS A 125 0.30 19.01 -28.14
C HIS A 125 0.16 17.69 -28.89
N HIS A 126 0.82 16.62 -28.41
CA HIS A 126 0.75 15.30 -29.03
C HIS A 126 -0.64 14.67 -28.92
N LEU A 127 -1.32 14.80 -27.77
CA LEU A 127 -2.70 14.36 -27.60
C LEU A 127 -3.67 15.08 -28.56
N ARG A 128 -3.50 16.40 -28.77
CA ARG A 128 -4.29 17.15 -29.76
C ARG A 128 -4.00 16.70 -31.19
N LYS A 129 -2.73 16.43 -31.53
CA LYS A 129 -2.34 15.97 -32.86
C LYS A 129 -2.95 14.61 -33.20
N THR A 130 -2.99 13.68 -32.23
CA THR A 130 -3.67 12.38 -32.41
C THR A 130 -5.18 12.51 -32.53
N ARG A 131 -5.79 13.51 -31.90
CA ARG A 131 -7.23 13.79 -32.05
C ARG A 131 -7.57 14.25 -33.47
N ILE A 132 -6.70 15.02 -34.11
CA ILE A 132 -6.92 15.56 -35.46
C ILE A 132 -6.65 14.51 -36.55
N ASN A 133 -5.70 13.58 -36.31
CA ASN A 133 -5.38 12.52 -37.27
C ASN A 133 -5.68 11.12 -36.68
N PRO A 134 -6.92 10.61 -36.81
CA PRO A 134 -7.30 9.30 -36.28
C PRO A 134 -6.59 8.13 -36.97
N ALA A 135 -5.93 8.32 -38.11
CA ALA A 135 -5.02 7.28 -38.65
C ALA A 135 -3.79 7.06 -37.74
N MET A 136 -3.46 8.04 -36.88
CA MET A 136 -2.48 7.92 -35.80
C MET A 136 -3.11 7.46 -34.47
N ALA A 137 -4.35 6.93 -34.45
CA ALA A 137 -5.06 6.46 -33.25
C ALA A 137 -4.45 5.21 -32.57
N SER A 138 -3.19 4.96 -32.82
CA SER A 138 -2.38 4.03 -32.05
C SER A 138 -2.15 4.58 -30.63
N THR A 139 -2.09 3.68 -29.64
CA THR A 139 -1.83 4.04 -28.24
C THR A 139 -0.58 4.92 -28.11
N LEU A 140 -0.69 6.08 -27.49
CA LEU A 140 0.48 6.93 -27.19
C LEU A 140 1.17 6.44 -25.91
N TYR A 141 2.47 6.27 -25.96
CA TYR A 141 3.32 5.90 -24.82
C TYR A 141 4.30 7.03 -24.52
N PHE A 142 4.19 7.65 -23.33
CA PHE A 142 5.09 8.73 -22.95
C PHE A 142 6.23 8.21 -22.06
N TYR A 143 7.47 8.50 -22.48
CA TYR A 143 8.69 8.15 -21.77
C TYR A 143 9.38 9.42 -21.34
N LEU A 144 9.54 9.62 -20.03
CA LEU A 144 10.14 10.83 -19.51
C LEU A 144 11.51 10.53 -18.94
N TYR A 145 12.51 11.22 -19.46
CA TYR A 145 13.85 11.23 -18.91
C TYR A 145 14.07 12.60 -18.26
N SER A 146 13.84 12.63 -16.95
CA SER A 146 13.88 13.84 -16.14
C SER A 146 14.54 13.57 -14.80
N GLN A 147 14.85 14.60 -14.03
CA GLN A 147 15.17 14.39 -12.62
C GLN A 147 13.90 14.05 -11.84
N LEU A 148 14.07 13.51 -10.64
CA LEU A 148 12.94 13.17 -9.76
C LEU A 148 12.11 14.42 -9.43
N GLU A 149 12.78 15.55 -9.20
CA GLU A 149 12.16 16.86 -8.93
C GLU A 149 11.26 17.31 -10.10
N ASP A 150 11.73 17.16 -11.34
CA ASP A 150 10.97 17.48 -12.54
C ASP A 150 9.72 16.60 -12.67
N ALA A 151 9.83 15.32 -12.32
CA ALA A 151 8.71 14.38 -12.37
C ALA A 151 7.62 14.75 -11.34
N PHE A 152 8.02 15.16 -10.13
CA PHE A 152 7.10 15.65 -9.11
C PHE A 152 6.45 16.98 -9.51
N ALA A 153 7.25 17.95 -9.98
CA ALA A 153 6.75 19.24 -10.45
C ALA A 153 5.77 19.06 -11.62
N MET A 154 6.06 18.15 -12.55
CA MET A 154 5.16 17.78 -13.64
C MET A 154 3.87 17.15 -13.12
N GLY A 155 3.95 16.22 -12.17
CA GLY A 155 2.77 15.62 -11.54
C GLY A 155 1.86 16.69 -10.93
N ALA A 156 2.42 17.65 -10.19
CA ALA A 156 1.68 18.75 -9.59
C ALA A 156 1.05 19.67 -10.67
N HIS A 157 1.80 20.04 -11.71
CA HIS A 157 1.31 20.87 -12.81
C HIS A 157 0.23 20.19 -13.63
N PHE A 158 0.40 18.90 -13.94
CA PHE A 158 -0.56 18.09 -14.67
C PHE A 158 -1.85 17.98 -13.86
N THR A 159 -1.75 17.72 -12.56
CA THR A 159 -2.93 17.68 -11.68
C THR A 159 -3.67 19.01 -11.71
N LYS A 160 -2.96 20.13 -11.52
CA LYS A 160 -3.58 21.47 -11.51
C LYS A 160 -4.23 21.85 -12.84
N GLN A 161 -3.66 21.46 -13.97
CA GLN A 161 -4.24 21.79 -15.29
C GLN A 161 -5.41 20.87 -15.66
N PHE A 162 -5.34 19.59 -15.32
CA PHE A 162 -6.38 18.62 -15.67
C PHE A 162 -7.49 18.52 -14.61
N SER A 163 -7.28 19.01 -13.39
CA SER A 163 -8.31 19.16 -12.36
C SER A 163 -9.22 20.37 -12.61
N VAL A 164 -8.73 21.40 -13.31
CA VAL A 164 -9.52 22.59 -13.69
C VAL A 164 -10.40 22.30 -14.92
N ASP A 165 -10.09 21.25 -15.67
CA ASP A 165 -10.80 20.80 -16.89
C ASP A 165 -11.50 19.43 -16.65
N THR A 166 -12.00 19.17 -15.44
CA THR A 166 -12.65 17.89 -15.09
C THR A 166 -13.91 17.58 -15.90
N ASP A 167 -14.55 18.59 -16.50
CA ASP A 167 -15.60 18.39 -17.51
C ASP A 167 -15.05 17.76 -18.80
N GLY A 168 -13.79 18.03 -19.16
CA GLY A 168 -13.11 17.42 -20.30
C GLY A 168 -12.51 16.04 -20.03
N LEU A 169 -12.29 15.66 -18.76
CA LEU A 169 -11.78 14.32 -18.40
C LEU A 169 -12.88 13.25 -18.46
N HIS A 170 -14.15 13.62 -18.23
CA HIS A 170 -15.30 12.75 -18.49
C HIS A 170 -15.46 12.42 -19.98
N ASP A 171 -15.07 13.35 -20.86
CA ASP A 171 -15.05 13.18 -22.33
C ASP A 171 -13.89 12.28 -22.84
N LEU A 172 -12.92 11.93 -21.98
CA LEU A 172 -11.87 10.94 -22.31
C LEU A 172 -12.36 9.50 -22.13
N ASN A 173 -13.44 9.28 -21.37
CA ASN A 173 -14.08 7.98 -21.18
C ASN A 173 -15.46 7.89 -21.85
N GLY A 174 -16.07 9.03 -22.21
CA GLY A 174 -17.37 9.10 -22.88
C GLY A 174 -17.24 9.59 -24.33
N ASN A 175 -17.65 8.76 -25.29
CA ASN A 175 -18.05 9.15 -26.65
C ASN A 175 -17.00 9.68 -27.64
N LEU A 176 -15.82 9.05 -27.73
CA LEU A 176 -15.05 9.04 -28.98
C LEU A 176 -15.27 7.72 -29.73
N PRO A 177 -15.51 7.73 -31.07
CA PRO A 177 -15.63 6.52 -31.86
C PRO A 177 -14.26 5.84 -31.95
N GLY A 178 -14.11 4.74 -31.21
CA GLY A 178 -12.86 4.01 -31.03
C GLY A 178 -12.41 4.05 -29.58
N LYS A 179 -12.11 2.89 -28.98
CA LYS A 179 -11.63 2.77 -27.59
C LYS A 179 -10.25 3.41 -27.45
N TRP A 180 -10.19 4.72 -27.23
CA TRP A 180 -8.98 5.39 -26.80
C TRP A 180 -8.76 5.07 -25.33
N ARG A 181 -7.81 4.17 -25.04
CA ARG A 181 -7.33 3.95 -23.68
C ARG A 181 -6.06 4.75 -23.50
N ILE A 182 -6.20 6.01 -23.10
CA ILE A 182 -5.05 6.80 -22.67
C ILE A 182 -4.71 6.30 -21.27
N SER A 183 -3.68 5.46 -21.16
CA SER A 183 -3.03 5.17 -19.88
C SER A 183 -1.91 6.20 -19.75
N PRO A 184 -2.06 7.26 -18.94
CA PRO A 184 -0.99 8.22 -18.73
C PRO A 184 0.05 7.58 -17.81
N ALA A 185 0.77 6.61 -18.35
CA ALA A 185 1.86 5.92 -17.70
C ALA A 185 3.15 6.59 -18.16
N VAL A 186 3.77 7.35 -17.26
CA VAL A 186 5.10 7.92 -17.44
C VAL A 186 6.11 6.82 -17.20
N ARG A 187 6.77 6.39 -18.26
CA ARG A 187 7.89 5.47 -18.12
C ARG A 187 9.18 6.25 -17.90
N TYR A 188 9.66 6.24 -16.66
CA TYR A 188 10.95 6.79 -16.25
C TYR A 188 12.05 5.76 -16.46
N LEU A 189 13.03 6.08 -17.30
CA LEU A 189 14.22 5.24 -17.48
C LEU A 189 15.30 5.68 -16.49
N ALA A 190 15.56 4.90 -15.45
CA ALA A 190 16.69 5.12 -14.56
C ALA A 190 17.86 4.20 -14.93
N ILE A 191 19.07 4.76 -14.94
CA ILE A 191 20.30 3.99 -15.13
C ILE A 191 21.01 3.95 -13.77
N ARG A 192 21.01 2.78 -13.12
CA ARG A 192 21.64 2.60 -11.81
C ARG A 192 22.61 1.42 -11.85
N ARG A 193 23.90 1.66 -11.60
CA ARG A 193 24.95 0.61 -11.53
C ARG A 193 24.99 -0.30 -12.78
N GLN A 194 24.98 0.28 -13.98
CA GLN A 194 24.96 -0.43 -15.28
C GLN A 194 23.72 -1.31 -15.56
N LYS A 195 22.80 -1.50 -14.61
CA LYS A 195 21.47 -2.06 -14.85
C LYS A 195 20.48 -0.93 -15.12
N ARG A 196 19.68 -1.11 -16.16
CA ARG A 196 18.73 -0.10 -16.66
C ARG A 196 17.32 -0.57 -16.33
N GLU A 197 16.62 0.19 -15.49
CA GLU A 197 15.28 -0.12 -15.03
C GLU A 197 14.30 0.93 -15.57
N ILE A 198 13.21 0.48 -16.19
CA ILE A 198 12.10 1.34 -16.56
C ILE A 198 11.09 1.28 -15.42
N TYR A 199 10.85 2.43 -14.80
CA TYR A 199 9.83 2.62 -13.79
C TYR A 199 8.59 3.21 -14.46
N GLU A 200 7.45 2.58 -14.29
CA GLU A 200 6.18 3.08 -14.81
C GLU A 200 5.43 3.84 -13.71
N ILE A 201 5.14 5.11 -13.94
CA ILE A 201 4.45 6.02 -13.03
C ILE A 201 3.09 6.36 -13.65
N ASP A 202 2.02 5.83 -13.06
CA ASP A 202 0.64 6.15 -13.46
C ASP A 202 0.25 7.56 -12.95
N ILE A 203 0.22 8.54 -13.86
CA ILE A 203 -0.12 9.95 -13.55
C ILE A 203 -1.54 10.06 -12.99
N GLY A 204 -2.47 9.21 -13.44
CA GLY A 204 -3.86 9.23 -12.96
C GLY A 204 -3.98 8.92 -11.47
N ARG A 205 -3.01 8.18 -10.90
CA ARG A 205 -2.91 7.92 -9.46
C ARG A 205 -2.20 9.03 -8.69
N LEU A 206 -1.29 9.75 -9.31
CA LEU A 206 -0.65 10.93 -8.70
C LEU A 206 -1.61 12.11 -8.62
N ALA A 207 -2.49 12.29 -9.62
CA ALA A 207 -3.51 13.34 -9.61
C ALA A 207 -4.46 13.26 -8.42
N LYS A 208 -4.83 12.03 -8.01
CA LYS A 208 -5.66 11.79 -6.82
C LYS A 208 -4.98 12.13 -5.49
N LEU A 209 -3.66 12.31 -5.49
CA LEU A 209 -2.90 12.71 -4.30
C LEU A 209 -2.73 14.23 -4.20
N GLY A 210 -2.95 14.98 -5.29
CA GLY A 210 -2.76 16.43 -5.37
C GLY A 210 -4.00 17.29 -5.04
N GLU A 211 -5.15 16.69 -4.72
CA GLU A 211 -6.39 17.40 -4.33
C GLU A 211 -6.41 17.86 -2.87
N ILE A 212 -5.31 17.68 -2.12
CA ILE A 212 -5.24 18.09 -0.72
C ILE A 212 -4.74 19.54 -0.63
N ASP A 213 -5.66 20.47 -0.37
CA ASP A 213 -5.38 21.90 -0.16
C ASP A 213 -4.75 22.09 1.24
N PHE A 214 -3.44 22.34 1.29
CA PHE A 214 -2.71 22.55 2.55
C PHE A 214 -2.49 24.03 2.81
N LYS A 215 -3.42 24.65 3.54
CA LYS A 215 -3.20 25.94 4.21
C LYS A 215 -2.93 25.71 5.70
N GLY A 216 -1.67 25.59 6.07
CA GLY A 216 -1.25 25.49 7.47
C GLY A 216 0.26 25.34 7.58
N SER A 217 0.90 26.29 8.25
CA SER A 217 2.34 26.53 8.27
C SER A 217 3.13 25.43 8.99
N GLY A 218 4.03 24.79 8.23
CA GLY A 218 5.04 23.83 8.67
C GLY A 218 5.45 23.02 7.45
N SER A 219 6.47 23.47 6.70
CA SER A 219 6.76 22.89 5.39
C SER A 219 7.17 21.42 5.54
N ILE A 220 6.50 20.54 4.80
CA ILE A 220 6.83 19.12 4.66
C ILE A 220 8.31 18.95 4.25
N ASP A 221 8.86 19.92 3.53
CA ASP A 221 10.26 19.99 3.10
C ASP A 221 11.23 19.92 4.30
N GLU A 222 10.92 20.58 5.40
CA GLU A 222 11.79 20.60 6.59
C GLU A 222 11.85 19.22 7.28
N THR A 223 10.74 18.47 7.23
CA THR A 223 10.61 17.12 7.82
C THR A 223 11.23 16.04 6.93
N ILE A 224 11.06 16.16 5.61
CA ILE A 224 11.68 15.26 4.64
C ILE A 224 13.20 15.45 4.63
N HIS A 225 13.69 16.70 4.70
CA HIS A 225 15.12 16.99 4.79
C HIS A 225 15.76 16.41 6.07
N THR A 226 15.09 16.47 7.23
CA THR A 226 15.66 15.89 8.47
C THR A 226 15.76 14.35 8.43
N LEU A 227 14.82 13.68 7.77
CA LEU A 227 14.82 12.21 7.62
C LEU A 227 15.86 11.75 6.57
N HIS A 228 15.99 12.49 5.47
CA HIS A 228 17.02 12.23 4.46
C HIS A 228 18.44 12.41 5.02
N ASP A 229 18.66 13.46 5.83
CA ASP A 229 19.94 13.73 6.48
C ASP A 229 20.33 12.63 7.48
N ARG A 230 19.38 12.09 8.25
CA ARG A 230 19.64 10.98 9.17
C ARG A 230 19.95 9.67 8.44
N THR A 231 19.23 9.38 7.36
CA THR A 231 19.45 8.18 6.54
C THR A 231 20.81 8.23 5.83
N ALA A 232 21.24 9.43 5.41
CA ALA A 232 22.54 9.66 4.79
C ALA A 232 23.72 9.58 5.80
N ARG A 233 23.51 10.01 7.05
CA ARG A 233 24.55 9.98 8.10
C ARG A 233 24.79 8.59 8.70
N ASP A 234 23.73 7.80 8.92
CA ASP A 234 23.85 6.55 9.69
C ASP A 234 24.08 5.29 8.84
N GLY A 235 23.97 5.38 7.51
CA GLY A 235 24.25 4.27 6.58
C GLY A 235 23.46 2.97 6.85
N SER A 236 22.44 3.00 7.70
CA SER A 236 21.96 1.78 8.34
C SER A 236 20.78 1.18 7.58
N ALA A 237 20.92 -0.10 7.23
CA ALA A 237 19.82 -0.95 6.82
C ALA A 237 18.70 -1.09 7.89
N ARG A 238 18.88 -0.51 9.09
CA ARG A 238 17.96 -0.65 10.24
C ARG A 238 16.66 0.16 10.08
N LEU A 239 16.63 1.17 9.22
CA LEU A 239 15.46 2.03 8.99
C LEU A 239 14.59 1.64 7.79
N ARG A 240 14.99 0.63 6.99
CA ARG A 240 14.19 0.13 5.87
C ARG A 240 13.03 -0.72 6.37
N LYS A 241 12.08 -0.08 7.05
CA LYS A 241 10.88 -0.69 7.60
C LYS A 241 9.69 0.16 7.22
N LEU A 242 8.62 -0.51 6.83
CA LEU A 242 7.38 0.12 6.43
C LEU A 242 6.39 0.08 7.59
N ALA A 243 5.90 1.22 8.06
CA ALA A 243 4.80 1.23 9.00
C ALA A 243 3.47 0.96 8.26
N ILE A 244 2.62 0.11 8.80
CA ILE A 244 1.23 -0.02 8.38
C ILE A 244 0.35 0.38 9.54
N LEU A 245 -0.49 1.39 9.35
CA LEU A 245 -1.53 1.77 10.29
C LEU A 245 -2.86 1.20 9.83
N ILE A 246 -3.55 0.51 10.72
CA ILE A 246 -4.95 0.12 10.51
C ILE A 246 -5.76 0.75 11.64
N TYR A 247 -6.65 1.65 11.26
CA TYR A 247 -7.64 2.24 12.17
C TYR A 247 -9.02 1.64 11.88
N VAL A 248 -9.60 0.99 12.87
CA VAL A 248 -10.98 0.51 12.82
C VAL A 248 -11.86 1.47 13.61
N HIS A 249 -12.79 2.15 12.93
CA HIS A 249 -13.67 3.16 13.53
C HIS A 249 -15.13 2.73 13.49
N GLN A 250 -15.91 3.15 14.48
CA GLN A 250 -17.37 3.03 14.46
C GLN A 250 -17.95 4.22 13.70
N GLU A 251 -18.88 3.99 12.78
CA GLU A 251 -19.72 5.06 12.25
C GLU A 251 -20.65 5.53 13.38
N THR A 252 -20.50 6.77 13.82
CA THR A 252 -21.56 7.42 14.61
C THR A 252 -22.67 7.81 13.66
N ASP A 253 -23.78 7.07 13.72
CA ASP A 253 -24.96 7.32 12.90
C ASP A 253 -25.40 8.79 13.10
N PRO A 254 -25.30 9.68 12.10
CA PRO A 254 -25.53 11.11 12.31
C PRO A 254 -26.98 11.41 12.72
N ALA A 255 -27.90 10.46 12.50
CA ALA A 255 -29.32 10.57 12.78
C ALA A 255 -29.69 10.51 14.28
N THR A 256 -28.84 9.97 15.16
CA THR A 256 -29.16 9.83 16.60
C THR A 256 -28.68 11.00 17.46
N SER A 257 -27.90 11.93 16.92
CA SER A 257 -27.36 13.08 17.67
C SER A 257 -28.29 14.30 17.77
N ASN A 258 -29.45 14.30 17.08
CA ASN A 258 -30.31 15.48 16.95
C ASN A 258 -31.78 15.30 17.39
N GLY A 259 -32.12 14.25 18.14
CA GLY A 259 -33.53 13.89 18.31
C GLY A 259 -33.95 13.38 19.69
N ASP A 260 -33.56 14.04 20.78
CA ASP A 260 -34.30 13.98 22.05
C ASP A 260 -34.15 15.33 22.80
N ARG A 261 -34.76 16.37 22.23
CA ARG A 261 -35.24 17.51 23.02
C ARG A 261 -36.75 17.38 23.10
N GLU A 262 -37.19 16.73 24.18
CA GLU A 262 -38.55 16.81 24.72
C GLU A 262 -39.10 18.24 24.57
N ARG A 263 -40.09 18.42 23.69
CA ARG A 263 -40.91 19.62 23.69
C ARG A 263 -42.02 19.43 24.71
N ASP A 264 -41.88 20.16 25.81
CA ASP A 264 -42.91 20.41 26.81
C ASP A 264 -44.15 21.06 26.15
N PRO A 265 -45.36 20.45 26.20
CA PRO A 265 -46.54 20.98 25.54
C PRO A 265 -47.36 21.83 26.49
N LYS A 266 -46.80 22.90 27.06
CA LYS A 266 -47.58 23.89 27.85
C LYS A 266 -47.00 25.31 27.75
N ARG A 267 -47.36 26.04 26.70
CA ARG A 267 -47.66 27.49 26.77
C ARG A 267 -48.27 27.99 25.47
N ALA A 268 -49.60 27.97 25.43
CA ALA A 268 -50.37 28.90 24.63
C ALA A 268 -50.71 30.10 25.52
N SER A 269 -50.25 31.30 25.14
CA SER A 269 -51.04 32.54 25.18
C SER A 269 -50.24 33.76 24.72
N ASN A 270 -50.82 34.45 23.75
CA ASN A 270 -50.79 35.89 23.48
C ASN A 270 -49.45 36.62 23.29
N GLN A 271 -49.19 37.12 22.07
CA GLN A 271 -49.33 38.56 21.82
C GLN A 271 -49.34 38.91 20.33
N GLU A 272 -50.20 39.87 20.01
CA GLU A 272 -50.53 40.44 18.70
C GLU A 272 -49.44 41.34 18.11
N LEU A 273 -49.47 41.41 16.77
CA LEU A 273 -49.22 42.54 15.86
C LEU A 273 -48.29 43.68 16.33
N LYS A 274 -47.20 43.86 15.58
CA LYS A 274 -46.87 45.15 14.97
C LYS A 274 -46.01 44.96 13.71
N GLU A 275 -46.51 45.53 12.61
CA GLU A 275 -45.81 45.72 11.35
C GLU A 275 -44.61 46.66 11.53
N GLY A 276 -43.55 46.40 10.78
CA GLY A 276 -42.37 47.27 10.72
C GLY A 276 -41.33 46.70 9.76
N ASN A 277 -41.28 47.31 8.58
CA ASN A 277 -40.25 47.12 7.55
C ASN A 277 -38.84 47.07 8.14
N GLU A 278 -38.05 46.07 7.76
CA GLU A 278 -36.65 46.30 7.40
C GLU A 278 -36.08 45.15 6.57
N GLU A 279 -35.64 45.55 5.38
CA GLU A 279 -35.00 44.76 4.37
C GLU A 279 -33.55 44.50 4.80
N THR A 280 -33.24 43.29 5.26
CA THR A 280 -31.84 42.87 5.48
C THR A 280 -31.57 41.55 4.78
N ARG A 281 -30.79 41.65 3.71
CA ARG A 281 -30.19 40.55 2.94
C ARG A 281 -29.58 39.51 3.90
N ARG A 282 -30.22 38.36 4.01
CA ARG A 282 -29.68 37.16 4.64
C ARG A 282 -28.61 36.56 3.74
N SER A 283 -27.35 36.67 4.15
CA SER A 283 -26.27 35.79 3.69
C SER A 283 -26.61 34.33 4.04
N PRO A 284 -26.33 33.34 3.17
CA PRO A 284 -26.57 31.95 3.53
C PRO A 284 -25.59 31.55 4.63
N LYS A 285 -26.12 31.26 5.83
CA LYS A 285 -25.39 30.49 6.85
C LYS A 285 -25.09 29.12 6.24
N LYS A 286 -23.84 28.91 5.84
CA LYS A 286 -23.29 27.57 5.60
C LYS A 286 -23.35 26.82 6.94
N ASN A 287 -24.25 25.86 7.05
CA ASN A 287 -24.17 24.84 8.10
C ASN A 287 -22.88 24.03 7.83
N SER A 288 -21.84 24.28 8.62
CA SER A 288 -20.56 23.55 8.58
C SER A 288 -20.50 22.38 9.58
N ASP A 289 -21.64 21.94 10.13
CA ASP A 289 -21.65 21.10 11.34
C ASP A 289 -21.61 19.58 11.07
N ASN A 290 -21.30 19.14 9.85
CA ASN A 290 -21.11 17.72 9.52
C ASN A 290 -19.65 17.34 9.20
N GLN A 291 -18.66 17.98 9.82
CA GLN A 291 -17.22 17.68 9.63
C GLN A 291 -16.45 16.95 10.78
N PRO A 292 -17.06 16.29 11.79
CA PRO A 292 -16.28 15.68 12.87
C PRO A 292 -15.45 14.46 12.41
N GLU A 293 -15.94 13.67 11.45
CA GLU A 293 -15.29 12.40 11.05
C GLU A 293 -13.97 12.60 10.27
N CYS A 294 -13.93 13.57 9.35
CA CYS A 294 -12.69 13.92 8.65
C CYS A 294 -11.63 14.48 9.59
N GLN A 295 -12.02 15.20 10.64
CA GLN A 295 -11.08 15.73 11.63
C GLN A 295 -10.47 14.62 12.49
N GLU A 296 -11.23 13.58 12.81
CA GLU A 296 -10.73 12.45 13.58
C GLU A 296 -9.68 11.65 12.79
N ILE A 297 -9.94 11.32 11.51
CA ILE A 297 -9.01 10.60 10.64
C ILE A 297 -7.71 11.40 10.43
N GLU A 298 -7.82 12.71 10.21
CA GLU A 298 -6.66 13.60 10.02
C GLU A 298 -5.85 13.75 11.32
N ALA A 299 -6.51 13.84 12.48
CA ALA A 299 -5.85 13.82 13.79
C ALA A 299 -5.12 12.49 14.03
N TYR A 300 -5.72 11.35 13.67
CA TYR A 300 -5.07 10.03 13.74
C TYR A 300 -3.85 9.93 12.82
N ARG A 301 -3.91 10.49 11.61
CA ARG A 301 -2.76 10.57 10.69
C ARG A 301 -1.60 11.38 11.28
N CYS A 302 -1.88 12.55 11.84
CA CYS A 302 -0.87 13.41 12.47
C CYS A 302 -0.22 12.73 13.69
N LEU A 303 -1.03 12.12 14.56
CA LEU A 303 -0.53 11.33 15.71
C LEU A 303 0.38 10.19 15.26
N PHE A 304 0.04 9.55 14.15
CA PHE A 304 0.79 8.41 13.62
C PHE A 304 2.12 8.79 12.96
N VAL A 305 2.19 9.89 12.21
CA VAL A 305 3.48 10.40 11.69
C VAL A 305 4.40 10.75 12.87
N GLY A 306 3.85 11.27 13.96
CA GLY A 306 4.57 11.48 15.23
C GLY A 306 5.08 10.17 15.85
N ALA A 307 4.26 9.12 15.87
CA ALA A 307 4.61 7.80 16.39
C ALA A 307 5.73 7.12 15.56
N ALA A 308 5.56 7.01 14.25
CA ALA A 308 6.51 6.34 13.36
C ALA A 308 7.89 7.04 13.32
N SER A 309 7.92 8.36 13.55
CA SER A 309 9.16 9.16 13.63
C SER A 309 9.78 9.23 15.02
N GLY A 310 9.17 8.58 16.03
CA GLY A 310 9.64 8.58 17.42
C GLY A 310 9.45 9.90 18.15
N ARG A 311 8.60 10.81 17.64
CA ARG A 311 8.43 12.17 18.17
C ARG A 311 7.29 12.32 19.18
N VAL A 312 6.27 11.45 19.19
CA VAL A 312 5.16 11.53 20.19
C VAL A 312 4.58 10.15 20.50
N PRO A 313 4.76 9.59 21.71
CA PRO A 313 4.13 8.34 22.11
C PRO A 313 2.76 8.65 22.70
N HIS A 314 1.74 8.75 21.87
CA HIS A 314 0.37 8.74 22.38
C HIS A 314 -0.28 7.41 22.01
N ASN A 315 -0.44 6.61 23.07
CA ASN A 315 -1.10 5.32 23.08
C ASN A 315 -0.40 4.18 22.31
N TYR A 316 0.88 4.28 21.94
CA TYR A 316 1.66 3.14 21.42
C TYR A 316 2.93 2.93 22.25
N ASP A 317 3.33 1.67 22.49
CA ASP A 317 4.62 1.35 23.12
C ASP A 317 5.71 1.20 22.05
N ILE A 318 6.31 2.32 21.64
CA ILE A 318 7.25 2.37 20.51
C ILE A 318 8.67 2.20 21.02
N LYS A 319 9.38 1.18 20.53
CA LYS A 319 10.80 0.96 20.81
C LYS A 319 11.67 1.52 19.67
N GLU A 320 12.98 1.65 19.89
CA GLU A 320 13.90 2.09 18.83
C GLU A 320 13.85 1.20 17.58
N ASP A 321 13.55 -0.10 17.76
CA ASP A 321 13.42 -1.04 16.66
C ASP A 321 12.06 -0.96 15.93
N ASP A 322 11.15 -0.09 16.37
CA ASP A 322 9.84 0.16 15.75
C ASP A 322 9.81 1.40 14.85
N LEU A 323 10.91 2.16 14.82
CA LEU A 323 11.04 3.33 13.94
C LEU A 323 11.02 2.91 12.46
N CYS A 324 10.22 3.63 11.68
CA CYS A 324 10.00 3.37 10.26
C CYS A 324 10.31 4.64 9.44
N ASP A 325 10.81 4.48 8.23
CA ASP A 325 11.10 5.60 7.33
C ASP A 325 9.90 6.00 6.46
N ASN A 326 8.92 5.10 6.30
CA ASN A 326 7.71 5.32 5.51
C ASN A 326 6.50 4.65 6.15
N ALA A 327 5.31 5.05 5.71
CA ALA A 327 4.08 4.48 6.22
C ALA A 327 2.92 4.38 5.21
N ILE A 328 2.00 3.45 5.48
CA ILE A 328 0.71 3.32 4.79
C ILE A 328 -0.40 3.29 5.83
N ALA A 329 -1.43 4.11 5.65
CA ALA A 329 -2.60 4.13 6.52
C ALA A 329 -3.83 3.53 5.83
N PHE A 330 -4.56 2.71 6.58
CA PHE A 330 -5.84 2.13 6.22
C PHE A 330 -6.86 2.53 7.29
N SER A 331 -8.01 3.05 6.85
CA SER A 331 -9.18 3.26 7.70
C SER A 331 -10.24 2.24 7.28
N LEU A 332 -10.86 1.59 8.26
CA LEU A 332 -11.90 0.61 8.03
C LEU A 332 -13.05 0.84 9.02
N ASN A 333 -14.27 0.90 8.51
CA ASN A 333 -15.46 0.91 9.35
C ASN A 333 -15.60 -0.45 10.06
N SER A 334 -15.90 -0.45 11.36
CA SER A 334 -16.02 -1.66 12.18
C SER A 334 -17.12 -2.59 11.71
N LYS A 335 -18.25 -2.03 11.25
CA LYS A 335 -19.37 -2.80 10.70
C LYS A 335 -18.99 -3.45 9.39
N LEU A 336 -18.27 -2.73 8.52
CA LEU A 336 -17.73 -3.33 7.29
C LEU A 336 -16.74 -4.46 7.60
N LEU A 337 -15.88 -4.29 8.61
CA LEU A 337 -14.98 -5.37 9.04
C LEU A 337 -15.77 -6.59 9.53
N GLU A 338 -16.79 -6.37 10.36
CA GLU A 338 -17.68 -7.41 10.87
C GLU A 338 -18.42 -8.13 9.73
N ASP A 339 -18.96 -7.38 8.77
CA ASP A 339 -19.61 -7.93 7.57
C ASP A 339 -18.64 -8.77 6.74
N LEU A 340 -17.42 -8.27 6.51
CA LEU A 340 -16.39 -9.01 5.78
C LEU A 340 -15.99 -10.31 6.51
N LEU A 341 -15.90 -10.28 7.84
CA LEU A 341 -15.59 -11.48 8.62
C LEU A 341 -16.76 -12.47 8.61
N THR A 342 -17.98 -11.99 8.82
CA THR A 342 -19.21 -12.80 8.87
C THR A 342 -19.51 -13.46 7.53
N ASN A 343 -19.26 -12.76 6.42
CA ASN A 343 -19.46 -13.28 5.07
C ASN A 343 -18.27 -14.11 4.54
N GLY A 344 -17.24 -14.39 5.36
CA GLY A 344 -16.05 -15.14 4.93
C GLY A 344 -15.12 -14.40 3.95
N GLN A 345 -15.34 -13.10 3.75
CA GLN A 345 -14.59 -12.22 2.85
C GLN A 345 -13.39 -11.52 3.50
N GLY A 346 -13.11 -11.78 4.79
CA GLY A 346 -11.96 -11.20 5.50
C GLY A 346 -10.62 -11.45 4.80
N HIS A 347 -10.48 -12.57 4.09
CA HIS A 347 -9.30 -12.88 3.29
C HIS A 347 -9.09 -11.91 2.11
N GLU A 348 -10.14 -11.33 1.54
CA GLU A 348 -10.03 -10.36 0.45
C GLU A 348 -9.45 -9.03 0.94
N PHE A 349 -9.85 -8.59 2.13
CA PHE A 349 -9.28 -7.41 2.79
C PHE A 349 -7.79 -7.60 3.06
N LEU A 350 -7.40 -8.76 3.59
CA LEU A 350 -5.99 -9.10 3.83
C LEU A 350 -5.18 -9.17 2.53
N ARG A 351 -5.75 -9.75 1.46
CA ARG A 351 -5.11 -9.79 0.14
C ARG A 351 -4.92 -8.38 -0.43
N TYR A 352 -5.91 -7.51 -0.26
CA TYR A 352 -5.82 -6.11 -0.65
C TYR A 352 -4.75 -5.36 0.14
N LEU A 353 -4.73 -5.51 1.47
CA LEU A 353 -3.74 -4.96 2.37
C LEU A 353 -2.32 -5.38 1.95
N ASN A 354 -2.08 -6.68 1.75
CA ASN A 354 -0.78 -7.21 1.35
C ASN A 354 -0.38 -6.71 -0.04
N LYS A 355 -1.29 -6.73 -1.02
CA LYS A 355 -1.01 -6.24 -2.37
C LYS A 355 -0.58 -4.77 -2.36
N ARG A 356 -1.26 -3.94 -1.56
CA ARG A 356 -0.96 -2.50 -1.46
C ARG A 356 0.37 -2.26 -0.76
N ARG A 357 0.64 -2.98 0.33
CA ARG A 357 1.94 -3.00 1.01
C ARG A 357 3.07 -3.44 0.07
N ALA A 358 2.90 -4.55 -0.64
CA ALA A 358 3.90 -5.12 -1.54
C ALA A 358 4.27 -4.12 -2.65
N ALA A 359 3.27 -3.49 -3.27
CA ALA A 359 3.48 -2.47 -4.29
C ALA A 359 4.26 -1.26 -3.75
N VAL A 360 3.93 -0.77 -2.55
CA VAL A 360 4.66 0.34 -1.92
C VAL A 360 6.07 -0.07 -1.53
N SER A 361 6.24 -1.28 -0.99
CA SER A 361 7.56 -1.80 -0.60
C SER A 361 8.48 -1.95 -1.80
N ARG A 362 7.97 -2.53 -2.90
CA ARG A 362 8.69 -2.68 -4.16
C ARG A 362 9.10 -1.31 -4.72
N ARG A 363 8.21 -0.31 -4.65
CA ARG A 363 8.48 1.05 -5.11
C ARG A 363 9.56 1.75 -4.28
N LEU A 364 9.50 1.66 -2.96
CA LEU A 364 10.40 2.39 -2.06
C LEU A 364 11.75 1.70 -1.87
N TYR A 365 11.75 0.37 -1.76
CA TYR A 365 12.92 -0.40 -1.33
C TYR A 365 13.43 -1.37 -2.39
N GLY A 366 12.75 -1.50 -3.53
CA GLY A 366 13.11 -2.43 -4.60
C GLY A 366 12.81 -3.90 -4.28
N THR A 367 12.11 -4.20 -3.18
CA THR A 367 11.72 -5.55 -2.77
C THR A 367 10.35 -5.54 -2.10
N GLU A 368 9.63 -6.65 -2.21
CA GLU A 368 8.35 -6.86 -1.53
C GLU A 368 8.53 -7.41 -0.12
N GLU A 369 9.70 -7.92 0.24
CA GLU A 369 9.96 -8.59 1.53
C GLU A 369 10.50 -7.63 2.59
N VAL A 370 9.93 -6.42 2.67
CA VAL A 370 10.32 -5.44 3.70
C VAL A 370 9.52 -5.67 4.97
N PRO A 371 10.17 -5.90 6.13
CA PRO A 371 9.49 -6.04 7.40
C PRO A 371 8.62 -4.83 7.74
N VAL A 372 7.46 -5.12 8.31
CA VAL A 372 6.44 -4.12 8.64
C VAL A 372 6.37 -3.86 10.15
N ARG A 373 6.05 -2.64 10.54
CA ARG A 373 5.54 -2.33 11.89
C ARG A 373 4.05 -2.04 11.79
N LEU A 374 3.24 -2.96 12.30
CA LEU A 374 1.79 -2.85 12.27
C LEU A 374 1.34 -2.06 13.50
N PHE A 375 0.83 -0.86 13.29
CA PHE A 375 0.16 -0.06 14.28
C PHE A 375 -1.34 -0.31 14.11
N LEU A 376 -1.94 -1.09 15.02
CA LEU A 376 -3.36 -1.45 14.94
C LEU A 376 -4.11 -0.80 16.09
N LYS A 377 -5.16 -0.04 15.76
CA LYS A 377 -6.24 0.30 16.68
C LYS A 377 -7.51 -0.36 16.16
N GLY A 378 -7.74 -1.60 16.60
CA GLY A 378 -8.80 -2.48 16.12
C GLY A 378 -8.74 -3.86 16.79
N PRO A 379 -9.64 -4.79 16.42
CA PRO A 379 -9.73 -6.10 17.05
C PRO A 379 -8.48 -6.96 16.74
N ALA A 380 -8.05 -7.75 17.73
CA ALA A 380 -6.82 -8.55 17.67
C ALA A 380 -6.77 -9.53 16.48
N ILE A 381 -7.93 -10.00 16.01
CA ILE A 381 -8.05 -10.89 14.84
C ILE A 381 -7.43 -10.28 13.57
N VAL A 382 -7.48 -8.95 13.41
CA VAL A 382 -6.85 -8.27 12.26
C VAL A 382 -5.33 -8.32 12.36
N ALA A 383 -4.77 -8.13 13.56
CA ALA A 383 -3.33 -8.25 13.77
C ALA A 383 -2.84 -9.68 13.54
N PHE A 384 -3.57 -10.67 14.06
CA PHE A 384 -3.25 -12.08 13.86
C PHE A 384 -3.24 -12.43 12.37
N ALA A 385 -4.30 -12.08 11.66
CA ALA A 385 -4.42 -12.40 10.24
C ALA A 385 -3.41 -11.63 9.37
N ALA A 386 -3.08 -10.39 9.74
CA ALA A 386 -2.02 -9.62 9.10
C ALA A 386 -0.63 -10.23 9.35
N GLY A 387 -0.39 -10.80 10.53
CA GLY A 387 0.84 -11.53 10.86
C GLY A 387 1.11 -12.72 9.95
N ALA A 388 0.07 -13.39 9.44
CA ALA A 388 0.19 -14.52 8.53
C ALA A 388 0.60 -14.13 7.10
N ILE A 389 0.38 -12.87 6.69
CA ILE A 389 0.61 -12.40 5.31
C ILE A 389 1.79 -11.44 5.17
N PHE A 390 2.33 -10.93 6.28
CA PHE A 390 3.43 -9.97 6.24
C PHE A 390 4.81 -10.65 6.23
N PRO A 391 5.81 -9.99 5.63
CA PRO A 391 7.17 -10.51 5.57
C PRO A 391 7.74 -10.85 6.95
N GLN A 392 8.68 -11.80 6.99
CA GLN A 392 9.38 -12.19 8.21
C GLN A 392 10.05 -11.00 8.90
N GLY A 393 9.98 -10.93 10.23
CA GLY A 393 10.49 -9.79 11.02
C GLY A 393 9.52 -8.62 11.15
N SER A 394 8.30 -8.74 10.59
CA SER A 394 7.20 -7.83 10.87
C SER A 394 6.73 -7.96 12.33
N ARG A 395 6.27 -6.86 12.92
CA ARG A 395 5.91 -6.79 14.34
C ARG A 395 4.67 -5.93 14.56
N LEU A 396 3.81 -6.34 15.49
CA LEU A 396 2.71 -5.52 16.00
C LEU A 396 3.26 -4.53 17.05
N VAL A 397 2.92 -3.25 16.88
CA VAL A 397 3.13 -2.20 17.87
C VAL A 397 1.78 -1.97 18.58
N PRO A 398 1.62 -2.46 19.82
CA PRO A 398 0.32 -2.50 20.47
C PRO A 398 -0.17 -1.11 20.87
N TRP A 399 -1.46 -0.87 20.68
CA TRP A 399 -2.13 0.32 21.20
C TRP A 399 -2.35 0.19 22.71
N LYS A 400 -1.71 1.03 23.51
CA LYS A 400 -2.03 1.24 24.94
C LYS A 400 -3.43 1.83 25.02
N ASN A 401 -4.42 1.02 25.37
CA ASN A 401 -5.75 1.50 25.71
C ASN A 401 -5.67 2.38 26.97
N SER A 402 -5.56 3.69 26.77
CA SER A 402 -5.48 4.67 27.86
C SER A 402 -6.79 4.85 28.63
N ALA A 403 -7.89 4.21 28.21
CA ALA A 403 -9.22 4.42 28.80
C ALA A 403 -9.81 3.20 29.56
N THR A 404 -9.34 1.97 29.35
CA THR A 404 -10.10 0.78 29.81
C THR A 404 -9.57 0.06 31.05
N ASN A 405 -8.57 0.55 31.77
CA ASN A 405 -8.14 -0.06 33.05
C ASN A 405 -7.32 0.90 33.93
N GLN A 406 -7.88 2.06 34.27
CA GLN A 406 -7.41 2.81 35.45
C GLN A 406 -8.41 2.77 36.63
N ASN A 407 -9.67 2.35 36.41
CA ASN A 407 -10.69 2.27 37.46
C ASN A 407 -11.13 0.85 37.85
N SER A 408 -10.78 -0.19 37.08
CA SER A 408 -10.59 -1.50 37.71
C SER A 408 -9.47 -1.31 38.72
N PRO A 409 -9.60 -1.71 40.00
CA PRO A 409 -8.46 -1.68 40.90
C PRO A 409 -7.35 -2.44 40.19
N LYS A 410 -6.38 -1.71 39.63
CA LYS A 410 -5.14 -2.34 39.20
C LYS A 410 -4.71 -3.06 40.46
N PRO A 411 -4.64 -4.40 40.49
CA PRO A 411 -3.90 -5.04 41.56
C PRO A 411 -2.60 -4.26 41.60
N LYS A 412 -2.25 -3.69 42.76
CA LYS A 412 -0.97 -3.02 42.92
C LYS A 412 0.05 -4.10 42.59
N VAL A 413 0.44 -4.18 41.32
CA VAL A 413 1.49 -5.05 40.84
C VAL A 413 2.73 -4.38 41.39
N SER A 414 3.04 -4.73 42.64
CA SER A 414 4.35 -4.52 43.19
C SER A 414 5.25 -5.38 42.34
N ILE A 415 5.81 -4.79 41.29
CA ILE A 415 6.81 -5.46 40.47
C ILE A 415 7.89 -5.88 41.43
N THR A 416 7.96 -7.18 41.72
CA THR A 416 9.06 -7.71 42.52
C THR A 416 10.29 -7.56 41.65
N PRO A 417 11.29 -6.75 42.05
CA PRO A 417 12.31 -6.26 41.12
C PRO A 417 13.25 -7.35 40.57
N ASN A 418 13.06 -8.61 40.95
CA ASN A 418 13.54 -9.80 40.26
C ASN A 418 12.79 -11.03 40.79
N PRO A 419 12.04 -11.79 39.97
CA PRO A 419 11.56 -13.10 40.36
C PRO A 419 12.73 -14.09 40.46
N ASP A 420 12.64 -15.08 41.35
CA ASP A 420 13.69 -16.12 41.47
C ASP A 420 13.57 -17.15 40.33
N PHE A 421 12.35 -17.29 39.79
CA PHE A 421 12.02 -18.17 38.67
C PHE A 421 11.04 -17.50 37.71
N VAL A 422 11.09 -17.90 36.45
CA VAL A 422 10.09 -17.56 35.44
C VAL A 422 9.28 -18.82 35.12
N ALA A 423 7.97 -18.68 34.96
CA ALA A 423 7.11 -19.73 34.42
C ALA A 423 6.36 -19.23 33.18
N ILE A 424 6.21 -20.11 32.20
CA ILE A 424 5.38 -19.90 31.02
C ILE A 424 4.30 -20.97 31.04
N VAL A 425 3.05 -20.55 31.08
CA VAL A 425 1.85 -21.40 31.04
C VAL A 425 1.21 -21.22 29.67
N ASP A 426 0.79 -22.32 29.05
CA ASP A 426 0.25 -22.29 27.69
C ASP A 426 -0.86 -23.31 27.51
N GLY A 427 -1.91 -22.89 26.81
CA GLY A 427 -3.02 -23.73 26.41
C GLY A 427 -2.59 -24.90 25.54
N ASP A 428 -3.17 -26.08 25.78
CA ASP A 428 -2.90 -27.26 24.97
C ASP A 428 -4.04 -27.51 23.98
N ASN A 429 -3.68 -27.71 22.72
CA ASN A 429 -4.60 -28.03 21.62
C ASN A 429 -5.72 -27.02 21.36
N ILE A 430 -5.58 -25.76 21.78
CA ILE A 430 -6.65 -24.76 21.61
C ILE A 430 -6.99 -24.50 20.14
N GLY A 431 -5.98 -24.56 19.26
CA GLY A 431 -6.18 -24.35 17.83
C GLY A 431 -7.02 -25.43 17.15
N SER A 432 -6.87 -26.71 17.51
CA SER A 432 -7.49 -27.81 16.74
C SER A 432 -9.03 -27.83 16.79
N PRO A 433 -9.70 -27.67 17.96
CA PRO A 433 -11.15 -27.54 18.01
C PRO A 433 -11.66 -26.29 17.29
N MET A 434 -10.94 -25.18 17.43
CA MET A 434 -11.25 -23.93 16.71
C MET A 434 -11.23 -24.14 15.19
N GLU A 435 -10.15 -24.73 14.68
CA GLU A 435 -9.99 -25.08 13.27
C GLU A 435 -11.10 -26.04 12.81
N SER A 436 -11.46 -27.03 13.62
CA SER A 436 -12.54 -27.98 13.29
C SER A 436 -13.89 -27.28 13.08
N HIS A 437 -14.27 -26.35 13.96
CA HIS A 437 -15.51 -25.58 13.78
C HIS A 437 -15.47 -24.70 12.55
N LEU A 438 -14.34 -24.04 12.28
CA LEU A 438 -14.16 -23.20 11.10
C LEU A 438 -14.21 -24.00 9.79
N LEU A 439 -13.52 -25.13 9.72
CA LEU A 439 -13.49 -26.00 8.54
C LEU A 439 -14.86 -26.65 8.26
N SER A 440 -15.66 -26.87 9.30
CA SER A 440 -17.02 -27.39 9.18
C SER A 440 -18.06 -26.31 8.84
N GLY A 441 -17.64 -25.04 8.69
CA GLY A 441 -18.53 -23.92 8.42
C GLY A 441 -19.40 -23.49 9.61
N GLU A 442 -19.10 -23.98 10.82
CA GLU A 442 -19.86 -23.71 12.04
C GLU A 442 -19.33 -22.46 12.77
N LEU A 443 -19.46 -21.29 12.13
CA LEU A 443 -18.90 -20.04 12.66
C LEU A 443 -19.38 -19.70 14.08
N LYS A 444 -20.66 -19.95 14.40
CA LYS A 444 -21.21 -19.70 15.74
C LYS A 444 -20.56 -20.58 16.82
N SER A 445 -20.29 -21.84 16.49
CA SER A 445 -19.60 -22.78 17.40
C SER A 445 -18.16 -22.32 17.62
N ALA A 446 -17.47 -21.87 16.56
CA ALA A 446 -16.12 -21.32 16.66
C ALA A 446 -16.06 -20.07 17.57
N ILE A 447 -17.01 -19.14 17.42
CA ILE A 447 -17.10 -17.94 18.29
C ILE A 447 -17.34 -18.35 19.75
N THR A 448 -18.34 -19.20 19.98
CA THR A 448 -18.68 -19.69 21.34
C THR A 448 -17.48 -20.37 22.00
N TYR A 449 -16.77 -21.22 21.25
CA TYR A 449 -15.55 -21.87 21.72
C TYR A 449 -14.45 -20.86 22.03
N SER A 450 -14.23 -19.85 21.18
CA SER A 450 -13.23 -18.79 21.40
C SER A 450 -13.50 -18.01 22.68
N GLU A 451 -14.77 -17.69 22.94
CA GLU A 451 -15.19 -16.93 24.11
C GLU A 451 -15.04 -17.75 25.39
N SER A 452 -15.45 -19.03 25.37
CA SER A 452 -15.26 -19.98 26.48
C SER A 452 -13.78 -20.13 26.81
N VAL A 453 -12.92 -20.38 25.82
CA VAL A 453 -11.47 -20.48 26.01
C VAL A 453 -10.90 -19.21 26.64
N SER A 454 -11.26 -18.04 26.09
CA SER A 454 -10.73 -16.76 26.57
C SER A 454 -11.13 -16.50 28.03
N SER A 455 -12.38 -16.80 28.39
CA SER A 455 -12.91 -16.67 29.74
C SER A 455 -12.20 -17.61 30.72
N GLU A 456 -12.05 -18.88 30.33
CA GLU A 456 -11.45 -19.92 31.16
C GLU A 456 -9.95 -19.69 31.40
N LEU A 457 -9.21 -19.27 30.39
CA LEU A 457 -7.80 -18.89 30.53
C LEU A 457 -7.63 -17.62 31.36
N ALA A 458 -8.49 -16.62 31.17
CA ALA A 458 -8.46 -15.40 31.99
C ALA A 458 -8.70 -15.73 33.47
N PHE A 459 -9.66 -16.61 33.77
CA PHE A 459 -9.90 -17.11 35.12
C PHE A 459 -8.69 -17.87 35.68
N ALA A 460 -8.12 -18.80 34.91
CA ALA A 460 -6.95 -19.57 35.30
C ALA A 460 -5.76 -18.66 35.64
N PHE A 461 -5.40 -17.74 34.73
CA PHE A 461 -4.27 -16.84 34.92
C PHE A 461 -4.48 -15.87 36.07
N HIS A 462 -5.71 -15.37 36.26
CA HIS A 462 -6.05 -14.55 37.41
C HIS A 462 -5.88 -15.34 38.72
N SER A 463 -6.38 -16.57 38.77
CA SER A 463 -6.31 -17.45 39.95
C SER A 463 -4.85 -17.72 40.36
N ILE A 464 -3.97 -18.02 39.40
CA ILE A 464 -2.53 -18.21 39.63
C ILE A 464 -1.88 -16.92 40.14
N GLY A 465 -2.24 -15.78 39.56
CA GLY A 465 -1.72 -14.47 39.96
C GLY A 465 -2.12 -14.01 41.38
N THR A 466 -3.03 -14.72 42.05
CA THR A 466 -3.41 -14.42 43.44
C THR A 466 -2.50 -15.08 44.48
N ILE A 467 -1.61 -15.98 44.08
CA ILE A 467 -0.68 -16.68 44.98
C ILE A 467 0.38 -15.69 45.50
N PRO A 468 0.57 -15.56 46.83
CA PRO A 468 1.64 -14.73 47.37
C PRO A 468 3.02 -15.12 46.83
N GLY A 469 3.74 -14.16 46.26
CA GLY A 469 5.06 -14.38 45.64
C GLY A 469 5.00 -14.89 44.19
N VAL A 470 3.82 -14.90 43.57
CA VAL A 470 3.64 -15.10 42.12
C VAL A 470 3.14 -13.80 41.50
N GLU A 471 3.73 -13.40 40.38
CA GLU A 471 3.39 -12.17 39.67
C GLU A 471 3.10 -12.48 38.20
N LEU A 472 1.96 -12.03 37.69
CA LEU A 472 1.64 -12.15 36.27
C LEU A 472 2.40 -11.06 35.48
N LEU A 473 3.43 -11.46 34.74
CA LEU A 473 4.31 -10.57 33.98
C LEU A 473 3.72 -10.21 32.61
N SER A 474 3.09 -11.17 31.94
CA SER A 474 2.52 -10.97 30.60
C SER A 474 1.45 -12.00 30.28
N THR A 475 0.46 -11.62 29.46
CA THR A 475 -0.52 -12.53 28.86
C THR A 475 -0.66 -12.24 27.37
N GLY A 476 -0.95 -13.26 26.57
CA GLY A 476 -1.22 -13.11 25.15
C GLY A 476 -1.74 -14.39 24.52
N GLY A 477 -2.91 -14.32 23.89
CA GLY A 477 -3.57 -15.49 23.32
C GLY A 477 -3.84 -16.55 24.38
N ASP A 478 -3.32 -17.75 24.16
CA ASP A 478 -3.41 -18.90 25.06
C ASP A 478 -2.24 -19.03 26.05
N SER A 479 -1.32 -18.07 26.06
CA SER A 479 -0.12 -18.10 26.90
C SER A 479 -0.12 -17.02 27.99
N ALA A 480 0.54 -17.33 29.11
CA ALA A 480 0.87 -16.39 30.17
C ALA A 480 2.29 -16.60 30.71
N ILE A 481 2.92 -15.52 31.16
CA ILE A 481 4.25 -15.52 31.77
C ILE A 481 4.12 -15.02 33.20
N PHE A 482 4.68 -15.78 34.15
CA PHE A 482 4.70 -15.47 35.57
C PHE A 482 6.13 -15.35 36.09
N GLY A 483 6.33 -14.43 37.04
CA GLY A 483 7.50 -14.38 37.91
C GLY A 483 7.14 -15.07 39.24
N ILE A 484 8.03 -15.91 39.75
CA ILE A 484 7.77 -16.73 40.94
C ILE A 484 8.94 -16.57 41.93
N LYS A 485 8.62 -16.35 43.20
CA LYS A 485 9.57 -16.44 44.31
C LYS A 485 9.83 -17.90 44.69
N ALA A 486 11.05 -18.21 45.11
CA ALA A 486 11.47 -19.57 45.43
C ALA A 486 10.55 -20.23 46.48
N SER A 487 10.06 -19.45 47.45
CA SER A 487 9.13 -19.89 48.48
C SER A 487 7.74 -20.29 47.95
N SER A 488 7.39 -19.88 46.74
CA SER A 488 6.03 -19.98 46.19
C SER A 488 5.90 -21.04 45.09
N ILE A 489 6.98 -21.75 44.73
CA ILE A 489 6.96 -22.77 43.67
C ILE A 489 5.95 -23.89 43.98
N SER A 490 5.95 -24.43 45.20
CA SER A 490 5.06 -25.54 45.56
C SER A 490 3.59 -25.13 45.44
N SER A 491 3.22 -23.97 46.00
CA SER A 491 1.86 -23.44 45.90
C SER A 491 1.45 -23.13 44.46
N PHE A 492 2.39 -22.65 43.64
CA PHE A 492 2.16 -22.44 42.21
C PHE A 492 1.86 -23.75 41.47
N GLN A 493 2.63 -24.80 41.74
CA GLN A 493 2.42 -26.13 41.13
C GLN A 493 1.08 -26.73 41.57
N GLU A 494 0.79 -26.71 42.87
CA GLU A 494 -0.49 -27.18 43.42
C GLU A 494 -1.67 -26.45 42.79
N LYS A 495 -1.58 -25.13 42.61
CA LYS A 495 -2.65 -24.34 41.99
C LYS A 495 -2.83 -24.68 40.52
N LEU A 496 -1.76 -24.89 39.78
CA LEU A 496 -1.83 -25.34 38.39
C LEU A 496 -2.50 -26.71 38.29
N ASP A 497 -2.17 -27.64 39.18
CA ASP A 497 -2.78 -28.98 39.19
C ASP A 497 -4.27 -28.92 39.57
N GLU A 498 -4.65 -28.07 40.52
CA GLU A 498 -6.05 -27.79 40.83
C GLU A 498 -6.81 -27.26 39.60
N ILE A 499 -6.23 -26.28 38.89
CA ILE A 499 -6.84 -25.72 37.67
C ILE A 499 -7.00 -26.80 36.61
N ARG A 500 -6.00 -27.67 36.40
CA ARG A 500 -6.09 -28.77 35.42
C ARG A 500 -7.18 -29.80 35.76
N LEU A 501 -7.51 -29.96 37.04
CA LEU A 501 -8.57 -30.86 37.48
C LEU A 501 -9.97 -30.24 37.37
N GLN A 502 -10.07 -28.92 37.55
CA GLN A 502 -11.34 -28.20 37.57
C GLN A 502 -11.74 -27.62 36.21
N ASN A 503 -10.76 -27.34 35.34
CA ASN A 503 -10.97 -26.66 34.07
C ASN A 503 -10.96 -27.68 32.93
N PRO A 504 -11.91 -27.61 31.97
CA PRO A 504 -11.91 -28.49 30.80
C PRO A 504 -10.69 -28.28 29.88
N LEU A 505 -9.98 -27.16 30.01
CA LEU A 505 -8.77 -26.88 29.24
C LEU A 505 -7.54 -27.52 29.86
N SER A 506 -6.79 -28.26 29.04
CA SER A 506 -5.44 -28.70 29.39
C SER A 506 -4.44 -27.55 29.30
N LEU A 507 -3.58 -27.44 30.31
CA LEU A 507 -2.54 -26.41 30.41
C LEU A 507 -1.16 -27.05 30.59
N SER A 508 -0.23 -26.73 29.70
CA SER A 508 1.18 -27.09 29.88
C SER A 508 1.93 -25.93 30.52
N CYS A 509 2.83 -26.24 31.43
CA CYS A 509 3.67 -25.23 32.07
C CYS A 509 5.15 -25.61 32.01
N GLY A 510 5.99 -24.64 31.73
CA GLY A 510 7.44 -24.72 31.91
C GLY A 510 7.91 -23.66 32.89
N TRP A 511 8.81 -24.01 33.80
CA TRP A 511 9.43 -23.02 34.68
C TRP A 511 10.94 -23.24 34.80
N GLY A 512 11.68 -22.18 35.13
CA GLY A 512 13.13 -22.20 35.24
C GLY A 512 13.69 -20.91 35.83
N ILE A 513 15.00 -20.85 36.07
CA ILE A 513 15.67 -19.67 36.67
C ILE A 513 15.58 -18.42 35.79
N ASP A 514 15.36 -18.60 34.49
CA ASP A 514 15.17 -17.53 33.52
C ASP A 514 14.11 -17.92 32.47
N ALA A 515 13.77 -16.97 31.59
CA ALA A 515 12.78 -17.19 30.53
C ALA A 515 13.19 -18.27 29.52
N ARG A 516 14.50 -18.49 29.30
CA ARG A 516 14.99 -19.52 28.37
C ARG A 516 14.75 -20.90 28.96
N SER A 517 15.14 -21.14 30.20
CA SER A 517 14.89 -22.40 30.90
C SER A 517 13.39 -22.63 31.06
N ALA A 518 12.60 -21.61 31.42
CA ALA A 518 11.13 -21.74 31.46
C ALA A 518 10.54 -22.19 30.11
N PHE A 519 11.01 -21.62 29.00
CA PHE A 519 10.58 -22.02 27.66
C PHE A 519 11.00 -23.45 27.29
N MET A 520 12.22 -23.88 27.69
CA MET A 520 12.64 -25.28 27.52
C MET A 520 11.77 -26.23 28.33
N GLY A 521 11.44 -25.89 29.58
CA GLY A 521 10.48 -26.64 30.39
C GLY A 521 9.12 -26.76 29.69
N LEU A 522 8.64 -25.67 29.09
CA LEU A 522 7.33 -25.67 28.41
C LEU A 522 7.35 -26.60 27.20
N ARG A 523 8.45 -26.58 26.43
CA ARG A 523 8.64 -27.49 25.30
C ARG A 523 8.61 -28.95 25.74
N ILE A 524 9.32 -29.29 26.82
CA ILE A 524 9.30 -30.63 27.41
C ILE A 524 7.87 -31.02 27.80
N SER A 525 7.15 -30.15 28.50
CA SER A 525 5.75 -30.40 28.89
C SER A 525 4.85 -30.68 27.69
N LYS A 526 4.97 -29.87 26.63
CA LYS A 526 4.16 -30.05 25.41
C LYS A 526 4.51 -31.29 24.60
N THR A 527 5.75 -31.75 24.64
CA THR A 527 6.18 -32.98 23.93
C THR A 527 5.92 -34.25 24.73
N SER A 528 5.89 -34.16 26.06
CA SER A 528 5.79 -35.32 26.96
C SER A 528 4.35 -35.72 27.32
N GLY A 529 3.38 -35.34 26.49
CA GLY A 529 1.98 -35.71 26.66
C GLY A 529 1.04 -34.57 27.03
N LYS A 530 1.53 -33.33 27.18
CA LYS A 530 0.76 -32.12 27.51
C LYS A 530 0.14 -32.19 28.91
N ASN A 531 -0.53 -31.11 29.32
CA ASN A 531 -1.19 -31.00 30.63
C ASN A 531 -0.30 -31.29 31.84
N ILE A 532 0.99 -30.96 31.75
CA ILE A 532 1.97 -31.19 32.82
C ILE A 532 2.86 -29.96 33.05
N THR A 533 3.53 -29.94 34.19
CA THR A 533 4.55 -28.95 34.52
C THR A 533 5.93 -29.57 34.46
N SER A 534 6.86 -28.95 33.75
CA SER A 534 8.26 -29.40 33.67
C SER A 534 9.20 -28.26 34.03
N MET A 535 10.26 -28.59 34.78
CA MET A 535 11.35 -27.66 35.05
C MET A 535 12.35 -27.71 33.89
N GLY A 536 12.64 -26.57 33.29
CA GLY A 536 13.77 -26.45 32.37
C GLY A 536 15.06 -26.25 33.14
N ARG A 537 16.09 -27.00 32.75
CA ARG A 537 17.45 -26.86 33.28
C ARG A 537 18.27 -25.95 32.39
#